data_AF-A0A5R9Q2N0-F1
#
_entry.id   AF-A0A5R9Q2N0-F1
#
_cell.length_a   1.000
_cell.length_b   1.000
_cell.length_c   1.000
_cell.angle_alpha   90.00
_cell.angle_beta   90.00
_cell.angle_gamma   90.00
#
_symmetry.space_group_name_H-M   'P 1'
#
loop_
_entity.id
_entity.type
_entity.pdbx_description
1 polymer ?
#
loop_
_entity_poly.entity_id
_entity_poly.type
_entity_poly.pdbx_seq_one_letter_code
_entity_poly.pdbx_strand_id
1 'polypeptide(L)'
;MKKLAIATVALVLSGCMSTPESVNFNGETVGTYSVAASCSDMLLDTDCSGMTGATKDIELAGIKLRAAAGQSGKVVFIMSESSFSTDQNALQNGAKSLEKLFKDNGIQIESKKVMFGGGDVYGVHFQLSDNGYRLLKSL
;
A
#
# COMPACT_ATOMS: atom_id res chain seq x y z
N MET A 1 43.16 -44.64 14.32
CA MET A 1 41.70 -44.85 14.36
C MET A 1 41.02 -43.51 14.11
N LYS A 2 40.15 -43.49 13.09
CA LYS A 2 39.58 -42.30 12.44
C LYS A 2 38.64 -41.54 13.37
N LYS A 3 38.86 -40.25 13.55
CA LYS A 3 37.85 -39.29 14.00
C LYS A 3 38.01 -38.02 13.16
N LEU A 4 37.08 -37.78 12.25
CA LEU A 4 36.63 -36.43 11.90
C LEU A 4 35.31 -36.57 11.16
N ALA A 5 34.21 -36.37 11.89
CA ALA A 5 32.91 -36.16 11.31
C ALA A 5 32.90 -34.74 10.73
N ILE A 6 32.83 -34.63 9.41
CA ILE A 6 32.65 -33.35 8.71
C ILE A 6 31.15 -33.05 8.78
N ALA A 7 30.78 -32.12 9.65
CA ALA A 7 29.44 -31.55 9.68
C ALA A 7 29.30 -30.54 8.55
N THR A 8 28.60 -30.93 7.48
CA THR A 8 28.26 -30.06 6.36
C THR A 8 27.18 -29.08 6.83
N VAL A 9 27.58 -27.84 7.12
CA VAL A 9 26.64 -26.74 7.36
C VAL A 9 25.99 -26.41 6.01
N ALA A 10 24.77 -26.91 5.80
CA ALA A 10 23.91 -26.46 4.73
C ALA A 10 23.48 -25.02 5.05
N LEU A 11 24.17 -24.03 4.45
CA LEU A 11 23.68 -22.67 4.37
C LEU A 11 22.37 -22.71 3.56
N VAL A 12 21.24 -22.66 4.27
CA VAL A 12 19.96 -22.32 3.66
C VAL A 12 20.08 -20.85 3.26
N LEU A 13 20.34 -20.60 1.98
CA LEU A 13 20.16 -19.31 1.36
C LEU A 13 18.66 -18.97 1.46
N SER A 14 18.26 -18.32 2.55
CA SER A 14 17.00 -17.60 2.60
C SER A 14 17.10 -16.50 1.55
N GLY A 15 16.64 -16.78 0.33
CA GLY A 15 16.58 -15.79 -0.73
C GLY A 15 15.79 -14.59 -0.20
N CYS A 16 16.46 -13.44 -0.10
CA CYS A 16 15.78 -12.18 0.09
C CYS A 16 14.82 -12.01 -1.08
N MET A 17 13.53 -12.30 -0.88
CA MET A 17 12.50 -11.95 -1.86
C MET A 17 12.42 -10.43 -1.90
N SER A 18 13.21 -9.80 -2.76
CA SER A 18 13.12 -8.38 -3.05
C SER A 18 11.76 -8.09 -3.67
N THR A 19 11.00 -7.16 -3.08
CA THR A 19 9.79 -6.62 -3.70
C THR A 19 10.14 -6.09 -5.10
N PRO A 20 9.43 -6.49 -6.17
CA PRO A 20 9.71 -6.01 -7.52
C PRO A 20 9.51 -4.50 -7.61
N GLU A 21 10.30 -3.77 -8.39
CA GLU A 21 10.21 -2.30 -8.49
C GLU A 21 8.84 -1.79 -9.01
N SER A 22 8.18 -2.59 -9.85
CA SER A 22 6.86 -2.27 -10.42
C SER A 22 6.02 -3.51 -10.66
N VAL A 23 4.69 -3.34 -10.69
CA VAL A 23 3.70 -4.38 -10.98
C VAL A 23 2.56 -3.83 -11.84
N ASN A 24 1.76 -4.72 -12.45
CA ASN A 24 0.51 -4.31 -13.09
C ASN A 24 -0.60 -4.18 -12.04
N PHE A 25 -1.21 -3.02 -11.93
CA PHE A 25 -2.37 -2.77 -11.09
C PHE A 25 -3.42 -1.99 -11.88
N ASN A 26 -4.65 -2.51 -11.96
CA ASN A 26 -5.73 -1.90 -12.75
C ASN A 26 -5.38 -1.65 -14.23
N GLY A 27 -4.54 -2.51 -14.83
CA GLY A 27 -4.12 -2.36 -16.22
C GLY A 27 -2.97 -1.37 -16.44
N GLU A 28 -2.45 -0.76 -15.37
CA GLU A 28 -1.35 0.19 -15.43
C GLU A 28 -0.10 -0.38 -14.74
N THR A 29 1.08 -0.06 -15.26
CA THR A 29 2.35 -0.35 -14.58
C THR A 29 2.58 0.72 -13.50
N VAL A 30 2.59 0.29 -12.24
CA VAL A 30 2.78 1.17 -11.07
C VAL A 30 3.99 0.75 -10.26
N GLY A 31 4.64 1.70 -9.60
CA GLY A 31 5.75 1.40 -8.68
C GLY A 31 5.26 0.69 -7.42
N THR A 32 6.19 0.11 -6.65
CA THR A 32 5.86 -0.60 -5.41
C THR A 32 6.47 0.02 -4.16
N TYR A 33 5.84 -0.25 -3.04
CA TYR A 33 6.42 -0.25 -1.71
C TYR A 33 6.44 -1.70 -1.20
N SER A 34 7.47 -2.06 -0.44
CA SER A 34 7.48 -3.34 0.28
C SER A 34 6.42 -3.34 1.38
N VAL A 35 5.88 -4.51 1.74
CA VAL A 35 5.03 -4.67 2.94
C VAL A 35 5.76 -4.31 4.26
N ALA A 36 7.09 -4.24 4.22
CA ALA A 36 7.91 -3.75 5.33
C ALA A 36 8.08 -2.22 5.36
N ALA A 37 7.61 -1.49 4.34
CA ALA A 37 7.78 -0.04 4.24
C ALA A 37 6.93 0.69 5.27
N SER A 38 7.56 1.44 6.15
CA SER A 38 6.91 2.12 7.27
C SER A 38 5.99 3.27 6.84
N CYS A 39 5.17 3.81 7.76
CA CYS A 39 4.46 5.08 7.56
C CYS A 39 5.43 6.17 7.08
N SER A 40 6.63 6.25 7.66
CA SER A 40 7.66 7.22 7.24
C SER A 40 8.16 6.97 5.81
N ASP A 41 8.39 5.72 5.42
CA ASP A 41 8.83 5.38 4.06
C ASP A 41 7.78 5.73 3.00
N MET A 42 6.51 5.69 3.39
CA MET A 42 5.35 6.05 2.57
C MET A 42 4.90 7.51 2.73
N LEU A 43 5.61 8.33 3.52
CA LEU A 43 5.27 9.73 3.80
C LEU A 43 3.86 9.91 4.40
N LEU A 44 3.50 9.05 5.36
CA LEU A 44 2.24 9.05 6.11
C LEU A 44 2.47 9.46 7.57
N ASP A 45 1.59 10.31 8.10
CA ASP A 45 1.61 10.77 9.49
C ASP A 45 0.22 10.90 10.13
N THR A 46 -0.83 10.94 9.32
CA THR A 46 -2.22 11.09 9.72
C THR A 46 -2.93 9.76 9.53
N ASP A 47 -3.61 9.29 10.57
CA ASP A 47 -4.36 8.04 10.57
C ASP A 47 -3.53 6.81 10.14
N CYS A 48 -2.22 6.82 10.44
CA CYS A 48 -1.28 5.73 10.25
C CYS A 48 -0.81 5.19 11.62
N SER A 49 -0.81 3.87 11.81
CA SER A 49 -0.31 3.24 13.05
C SER A 49 0.61 2.05 12.80
N GLY A 50 1.55 1.87 13.74
CA GLY A 50 2.50 0.75 13.72
C GLY A 50 3.53 0.89 12.60
N MET A 51 3.82 -0.22 11.92
CA MET A 51 4.72 -0.19 10.77
C MET A 51 4.01 0.41 9.54
N THR A 52 2.81 -0.02 9.14
CA THR A 52 2.29 0.34 7.79
C THR A 52 0.77 0.51 7.68
N GLY A 53 0.04 0.53 8.80
CA GLY A 53 -1.42 0.36 8.80
C GLY A 53 -2.20 1.67 8.72
N ALA A 54 -3.04 1.81 7.68
CA ALA A 54 -4.10 2.80 7.65
C ALA A 54 -5.16 2.50 8.73
N THR A 55 -5.68 3.54 9.39
CA THR A 55 -6.56 3.38 10.57
C THR A 55 -7.91 4.06 10.46
N LYS A 56 -8.08 5.06 9.58
CA LYS A 56 -9.38 5.69 9.37
C LYS A 56 -10.23 4.80 8.46
N ASP A 57 -11.31 4.24 8.99
CA ASP A 57 -12.31 3.57 8.16
C ASP A 57 -13.02 4.61 7.28
N ILE A 58 -13.27 4.24 6.02
CA ILE A 58 -14.03 5.02 5.04
C ILE A 58 -14.93 4.08 4.24
N GLU A 59 -16.08 4.58 3.80
CA GLU A 59 -16.94 3.89 2.84
C GLU A 59 -17.15 4.72 1.57
N LEU A 60 -16.76 4.18 0.42
CA LEU A 60 -16.91 4.86 -0.87
C LEU A 60 -17.57 3.92 -1.87
N ALA A 61 -18.73 4.32 -2.41
CA ALA A 61 -19.50 3.52 -3.35
C ALA A 61 -19.83 2.10 -2.83
N GLY A 62 -20.10 1.98 -1.52
CA GLY A 62 -20.37 0.71 -0.84
C GLY A 62 -19.14 -0.16 -0.58
N ILE A 63 -17.93 0.36 -0.83
CA ILE A 63 -16.66 -0.33 -0.62
C ILE A 63 -16.05 0.20 0.67
N LYS A 64 -15.81 -0.72 1.62
CA LYS A 64 -15.19 -0.41 2.90
C LYS A 64 -13.67 -0.52 2.82
N LEU A 65 -13.00 0.55 3.21
CA LEU A 65 -11.55 0.67 3.15
C LEU A 65 -11.04 1.34 4.42
N ARG A 66 -9.73 1.30 4.59
CA ARG A 66 -9.03 2.17 5.53
C ARG A 66 -8.15 3.14 4.79
N ALA A 67 -8.02 4.35 5.31
CA ALA A 67 -7.21 5.40 4.75
C ALA A 67 -6.23 6.00 5.77
N ALA A 68 -5.08 6.41 5.26
CA ALA A 68 -4.09 7.23 5.95
C ALA A 68 -3.63 8.35 5.00
N ALA A 69 -2.98 9.36 5.56
CA ALA A 69 -2.42 10.45 4.78
C ALA A 69 -1.10 10.95 5.34
N GLY A 70 -0.36 11.68 4.50
CA GLY A 70 0.73 12.55 4.93
C GLY A 70 0.23 13.93 5.36
N GLN A 71 1.13 14.74 5.91
CA GLN A 71 0.83 15.99 6.63
C GLN A 71 -0.08 16.97 5.88
N SER A 72 0.11 17.06 4.56
CA SER A 72 -0.62 17.99 3.69
C SER A 72 -1.89 17.38 3.08
N GLY A 73 -2.17 16.10 3.32
CA GLY A 73 -3.23 15.34 2.67
C GLY A 73 -3.03 15.09 1.17
N LYS A 74 -1.84 15.44 0.63
CA LYS A 74 -1.43 15.18 -0.76
C LYS A 74 -0.96 13.75 -0.96
N VAL A 75 -0.54 13.09 0.10
CA VAL A 75 -0.31 11.65 0.11
C VAL A 75 -1.53 10.99 0.70
N VAL A 76 -2.09 10.02 0.00
CA VAL A 76 -3.21 9.20 0.48
C VAL A 76 -2.84 7.73 0.29
N PHE A 77 -2.96 6.95 1.35
CA PHE A 77 -2.78 5.51 1.32
C PHE A 77 -4.08 4.81 1.72
N ILE A 78 -4.49 3.81 0.97
CA ILE A 78 -5.66 2.98 1.29
C ILE A 78 -5.31 1.52 1.46
N MET A 79 -6.04 0.84 2.34
CA MET A 79 -6.02 -0.61 2.55
C MET A 79 -7.44 -1.15 2.54
N SER A 80 -7.60 -2.47 2.40
CA SER A 80 -8.89 -3.11 2.70
C SER A 80 -9.22 -2.93 4.20
N GLU A 81 -10.51 -2.85 4.56
CA GLU A 81 -10.94 -2.66 5.96
C GLU A 81 -10.46 -3.81 6.87
N SER A 82 -10.47 -5.04 6.36
CA SER A 82 -9.89 -6.19 7.05
C SER A 82 -8.38 -6.03 7.16
N SER A 83 -7.88 -5.86 8.39
CA SER A 83 -6.58 -5.24 8.72
C SER A 83 -5.31 -5.91 8.18
N PHE A 84 -5.45 -7.04 7.47
CA PHE A 84 -4.35 -7.77 6.83
C PHE A 84 -4.80 -8.51 5.56
N SER A 85 -5.96 -8.19 4.98
CA SER A 85 -6.41 -8.87 3.75
C SER A 85 -5.98 -8.11 2.51
N THR A 86 -5.60 -8.89 1.51
CA THR A 86 -5.25 -8.48 0.16
C THR A 86 -6.49 -8.47 -0.73
N ASP A 87 -7.64 -8.01 -0.22
CA ASP A 87 -8.89 -7.95 -1.00
C ASP A 87 -8.69 -7.07 -2.24
N GLN A 88 -8.27 -7.73 -3.32
CA GLN A 88 -7.84 -7.11 -4.54
C GLN A 88 -9.03 -6.44 -5.23
N ASN A 89 -10.22 -7.01 -5.10
CA ASN A 89 -11.43 -6.42 -5.67
C ASN A 89 -11.79 -5.12 -4.94
N ALA A 90 -11.76 -5.11 -3.60
CA ALA A 90 -11.99 -3.90 -2.82
C ALA A 90 -10.94 -2.83 -3.12
N LEU A 91 -9.66 -3.20 -3.18
CA LEU A 91 -8.56 -2.27 -3.49
C LEU A 91 -8.65 -1.71 -4.91
N GLN A 92 -8.95 -2.55 -5.91
CA GLN A 92 -9.06 -2.11 -7.30
C GLN A 92 -10.26 -1.19 -7.51
N ASN A 93 -11.43 -1.54 -6.99
CA ASN A 93 -12.65 -0.75 -7.12
C ASN A 93 -12.60 0.52 -6.25
N GLY A 94 -12.01 0.41 -5.06
CA GLY A 94 -11.74 1.52 -4.15
C GLY A 94 -10.81 2.54 -4.77
N ALA A 95 -9.68 2.08 -5.32
CA ALA A 95 -8.75 2.93 -6.05
C ALA A 95 -9.42 3.64 -7.23
N LYS A 96 -10.17 2.91 -8.09
CA LYS A 96 -10.91 3.53 -9.20
C LYS A 96 -11.90 4.60 -8.73
N SER A 97 -12.63 4.32 -7.65
CA SER A 97 -13.59 5.27 -7.08
C SER A 97 -12.91 6.52 -6.52
N LEU A 98 -11.76 6.36 -5.87
CA LEU A 98 -10.95 7.48 -5.37
C LEU A 98 -10.32 8.29 -6.49
N GLU A 99 -9.79 7.62 -7.52
CA GLU A 99 -9.25 8.29 -8.69
C GLU A 99 -10.32 9.18 -9.34
N LYS A 100 -11.54 8.67 -9.44
CA LYS A 100 -12.69 9.45 -9.91
C LYS A 100 -12.99 10.62 -8.96
N LEU A 101 -13.08 10.38 -7.66
CA LEU A 101 -13.34 11.41 -6.65
C LEU A 101 -12.33 12.55 -6.71
N PHE A 102 -11.03 12.24 -6.82
CA PHE A 102 -9.97 13.25 -6.93
C PHE A 102 -10.11 14.05 -8.23
N LYS A 103 -10.29 13.37 -9.37
CA LYS A 103 -10.47 14.01 -10.69
C LYS A 103 -11.70 14.92 -10.72
N ASP A 104 -12.84 14.47 -10.20
CA ASP A 104 -14.08 15.25 -10.14
C ASP A 104 -13.93 16.52 -9.29
N ASN A 105 -12.98 16.53 -8.34
CA ASN A 105 -12.67 17.67 -7.47
C ASN A 105 -11.44 18.48 -7.93
N GLY A 106 -10.98 18.27 -9.16
CA GLY A 106 -9.85 19.02 -9.73
C GLY A 106 -8.48 18.67 -9.13
N ILE A 107 -8.37 17.54 -8.43
CA ILE A 107 -7.13 17.06 -7.84
C ILE A 107 -6.47 16.07 -8.81
N GLN A 108 -5.26 16.42 -9.28
CA GLN A 108 -4.50 15.57 -10.18
C GLN A 108 -3.77 14.48 -9.38
N ILE A 109 -3.63 13.31 -10.01
CA ILE A 109 -2.87 12.18 -9.46
C ILE A 109 -1.50 12.23 -10.12
N GLU A 110 -0.50 12.67 -9.36
CA GLU A 110 0.87 12.85 -9.85
C GLU A 110 1.60 11.51 -9.93
N SER A 111 1.33 10.59 -8.99
CA SER A 111 1.80 9.22 -9.09
C SER A 111 0.91 8.25 -8.30
N LYS A 112 0.99 6.98 -8.70
CA LYS A 112 0.31 5.85 -8.04
C LYS A 112 1.32 4.74 -7.82
N LYS A 113 1.34 4.19 -6.62
CA LYS A 113 2.12 3.03 -6.22
C LYS A 113 1.25 2.05 -5.44
N VAL A 114 1.73 0.84 -5.26
CA VAL A 114 1.06 -0.17 -4.44
C VAL A 114 1.99 -0.76 -3.39
N MET A 115 1.46 -1.08 -2.22
CA MET A 115 2.18 -1.92 -1.26
C MET A 115 2.07 -3.37 -1.72
N PHE A 116 3.19 -4.00 -2.05
CA PHE A 116 3.25 -5.31 -2.69
C PHE A 116 4.18 -6.27 -1.95
N GLY A 117 3.74 -7.52 -1.79
CA GLY A 117 4.53 -8.58 -1.16
C GLY A 117 3.89 -9.94 -1.36
N GLY A 118 4.70 -10.99 -1.50
CA GLY A 118 4.19 -12.36 -1.63
C GLY A 118 3.32 -12.64 -2.87
N GLY A 119 3.25 -11.72 -3.84
CA GLY A 119 2.38 -11.83 -5.01
C GLY A 119 1.11 -10.96 -4.93
N ASP A 120 0.86 -10.33 -3.78
CA ASP A 120 -0.38 -9.64 -3.49
C ASP A 120 -0.20 -8.13 -3.26
N VAL A 121 -1.29 -7.38 -3.48
CA VAL A 121 -1.40 -5.95 -3.17
C VAL A 121 -2.12 -5.77 -1.83
N TYR A 122 -1.47 -5.04 -0.91
CA TYR A 122 -1.96 -4.77 0.44
C TYR A 122 -2.54 -3.37 0.60
N GLY A 123 -2.23 -2.48 -0.34
CA GLY A 123 -2.74 -1.12 -0.32
C GLY A 123 -2.31 -0.33 -1.55
N VAL A 124 -2.96 0.81 -1.74
CA VAL A 124 -2.71 1.71 -2.87
C VAL A 124 -2.31 3.08 -2.33
N HIS A 125 -1.21 3.60 -2.86
CA HIS A 125 -0.60 4.86 -2.46
C HIS A 125 -0.73 5.86 -3.61
N PHE A 126 -1.30 7.03 -3.31
CA PHE A 126 -1.48 8.12 -4.23
C PHE A 126 -0.66 9.33 -3.80
N GLN A 127 0.06 9.91 -4.75
CA GLN A 127 0.59 11.26 -4.66
C GLN A 127 -0.32 12.19 -5.48
N LEU A 128 -0.78 13.26 -4.86
CA LEU A 128 -1.79 14.16 -5.39
C LEU A 128 -1.27 15.59 -5.48
N SER A 129 -1.80 16.37 -6.42
CA SER A 129 -1.42 17.78 -6.59
C SER A 129 -1.90 18.68 -5.44
N ASP A 130 -2.97 18.28 -4.75
CA ASP A 130 -3.61 19.02 -3.67
C ASP A 130 -4.11 18.07 -2.56
N ASN A 131 -4.60 18.63 -1.44
CA ASN A 131 -5.11 17.90 -0.29
C ASN A 131 -6.37 17.08 -0.67
N GLY A 132 -6.16 15.85 -1.12
CA GLY A 132 -7.23 14.89 -1.42
C GLY A 132 -7.79 14.23 -0.16
N TYR A 133 -6.98 14.12 0.89
CA TYR A 133 -7.42 13.51 2.15
C TYR A 133 -8.61 14.24 2.79
N ARG A 134 -8.74 15.56 2.58
CA ARG A 134 -9.91 16.32 3.05
C ARG A 134 -11.24 15.75 2.55
N LEU A 135 -11.26 15.16 1.36
CA LEU A 135 -12.46 14.57 0.76
C LEU A 135 -12.87 13.26 1.44
N LEU A 136 -11.92 12.60 2.14
CA LEU A 136 -12.17 11.35 2.85
C LEU A 136 -12.69 11.57 4.27
N LYS A 137 -12.58 12.79 4.81
CA LYS A 137 -13.07 13.10 6.16
C LYS A 137 -14.59 12.99 6.29
N SER A 138 -15.31 13.19 5.18
CA SER A 138 -16.77 13.09 5.08
C SER A 138 -17.28 11.72 4.63
N LEU A 139 -16.38 10.76 4.45
CA LEU A 139 -16.67 9.36 4.11
C LEU A 139 -16.50 8.45 5.33
#